data_AF-A0A815RJI7-F1
#
_entry.id   AF-A0A815RJI7-F1
#
_cell.length_a   1.000
_cell.length_b   1.000
_cell.length_c   1.000
_cell.angle_alpha   90.00
_cell.angle_beta   90.00
_cell.angle_gamma   90.00
#
_symmetry.space_group_name_H-M   'P 1'
#
loop_
_entity.id
_entity.type
_entity.pdbx_description
1 polymer ?
#
loop_
_entity_poly.entity_id
_entity_poly.type
_entity_poly.pdbx_seq_one_letter_code
_entity_poly.pdbx_strand_id
1 'polypeptide(L)'
;MIYVTENNSSISDNIPYIPKPLDLPERVSTQSLYLPLQETKVTASEEEQDFIKNNYVARTLLNQPELPPLTWWNWYKKIDWPKLIVLGSEPFIASYGIYSTPFMWQTALFTFIWGVLTGLGITAGYHRLFAHRSYEACLALRYILVTLAAGAVQGSVHWWTRGHRAHHRYTDTDLDPYNAHKGLFHSHIGWLLFKPCRSIGTVDTSDLDRDPSVQWQHKHLLVLNVTMGFVVPTLVCGLGWNDYRGGYFFASVLRLLIVHHATFCVNSLAHYLGDTPFDDRHTPRDHFITALVTLGEGYHNFHHEFPSDYRNATRWYQYDPTKWAINIFKMLGLASNLKRFSENEIQKGRYGMLQKTLDKFGQTIVWPKNSTMLPIITFEEYQELAVKDTDRALILIAGFIHDVSKFIDLHPGGMALLKNQVGKDATVSFYGGVHDHSTAAHNTLAMMRVAICKHGGDVEYLKKRLGHAATPSPIWT
;
A
#
# COMPACT_ATOMS: atom_id res chain seq x y z
N MET A 1 -11.61 -2.76 -10.58
CA MET A 1 -11.18 -1.41 -10.13
C MET A 1 -12.46 -0.63 -9.97
N ILE A 2 -12.78 -0.20 -8.76
CA ILE A 2 -13.82 0.81 -8.56
C ILE A 2 -13.08 2.12 -8.71
N TYR A 3 -13.25 2.78 -9.84
CA TYR A 3 -12.75 4.14 -10.03
C TYR A 3 -13.69 5.08 -9.29
N VAL A 4 -13.30 5.52 -8.10
CA VAL A 4 -13.91 6.70 -7.47
C VAL A 4 -13.13 7.89 -8.02
N THR A 5 -13.51 8.35 -9.21
CA THR A 5 -12.92 9.53 -9.84
C THR A 5 -13.95 10.64 -9.85
N GLU A 6 -14.01 11.43 -8.77
CA GLU A 6 -14.56 12.79 -8.82
C GLU A 6 -13.68 13.73 -7.99
N ASN A 7 -13.27 14.83 -8.63
CA ASN A 7 -12.49 15.92 -8.05
C ASN A 7 -13.26 16.58 -6.90
N ASN A 8 -12.73 16.49 -5.68
CA ASN A 8 -13.26 17.15 -4.48
C ASN A 8 -12.91 18.65 -4.42
N SER A 9 -13.27 19.41 -5.46
CA SER A 9 -13.09 20.87 -5.48
C SER A 9 -14.39 21.59 -5.84
N SER A 10 -15.48 21.30 -5.12
CA SER A 10 -16.60 22.22 -4.88
C SER A 10 -17.68 21.53 -4.03
N ILE A 11 -17.47 21.43 -2.71
CA ILE A 11 -18.58 21.19 -1.77
C ILE A 11 -18.65 22.42 -0.87
N SER A 12 -19.15 23.53 -1.42
CA SER A 12 -19.77 24.58 -0.61
C SER A 12 -21.21 24.73 -1.07
N ASP A 13 -22.10 24.86 -0.09
CA ASP A 13 -23.41 25.53 -0.13
C ASP A 13 -24.71 24.72 -0.25
N ASN A 14 -24.73 23.39 -0.15
CA ASN A 14 -26.00 22.65 -0.01
C ASN A 14 -25.92 21.51 1.02
N ILE A 15 -25.80 21.85 2.30
CA ILE A 15 -26.05 20.88 3.38
C ILE A 15 -27.55 20.56 3.35
N PRO A 16 -27.97 19.29 3.14
CA PRO A 16 -29.37 18.93 3.21
C PRO A 16 -29.93 19.30 4.59
N TYR A 17 -31.12 19.90 4.62
CA TYR A 17 -31.77 20.27 5.88
C TYR A 17 -31.92 19.05 6.80
N ILE A 18 -31.34 19.14 8.01
CA ILE A 18 -31.50 18.14 9.06
C ILE A 18 -32.41 18.74 10.14
N PRO A 19 -33.65 18.24 10.31
CA PRO A 19 -34.55 18.72 11.35
C PRO A 19 -34.01 18.40 12.75
N LYS A 20 -34.37 19.26 13.72
CA LYS A 20 -34.07 19.01 15.14
C LYS A 20 -34.89 17.82 15.65
N PRO A 21 -34.35 17.03 16.61
CA PRO A 21 -35.15 16.01 17.30
C PRO A 21 -36.41 16.64 17.92
N LEU A 22 -37.43 15.82 18.21
CA LEU A 22 -38.56 16.27 19.02
C LEU A 22 -38.05 16.60 20.43
N ASP A 23 -38.28 17.84 20.88
CA ASP A 23 -38.01 18.26 22.27
C ASP A 23 -39.07 17.60 23.17
N LEU A 24 -38.71 16.47 23.77
CA LEU A 24 -39.54 15.77 24.75
C LEU A 24 -39.11 16.17 26.17
N PRO A 25 -40.03 16.22 27.14
CA PRO A 25 -39.66 16.35 28.54
C PRO A 25 -38.73 15.20 28.94
N GLU A 26 -37.57 15.53 29.53
CA GLU A 26 -36.50 14.58 29.84
C GLU A 26 -37.03 13.33 30.56
N ARG A 27 -36.85 12.16 29.94
CA ARG A 27 -36.73 10.91 30.70
C ARG A 27 -35.28 10.77 31.11
N VAL A 28 -35.06 10.65 32.42
CA VAL A 28 -33.78 10.49 33.10
C VAL A 28 -32.82 9.61 32.28
N SER A 29 -31.85 10.26 31.67
CA SER A 29 -30.72 9.61 31.00
C SER A 29 -29.68 9.28 32.07
N THR A 30 -29.32 8.00 32.20
CA THR A 30 -28.12 7.59 32.93
C THR A 30 -26.89 7.95 32.11
N GLN A 31 -26.48 9.21 32.18
CA GLN A 31 -25.14 9.66 31.81
C GLN A 31 -24.34 9.90 33.10
N SER A 32 -23.47 8.96 33.45
CA SER A 32 -22.29 9.28 34.26
C SER A 32 -21.23 8.20 34.04
N LEU A 33 -20.22 8.50 33.22
CA LEU A 33 -18.87 7.95 33.30
C LEU A 33 -17.96 8.73 32.34
N TYR A 34 -17.78 10.02 32.64
CA TYR A 34 -16.59 10.76 32.22
C TYR A 34 -15.76 11.02 33.47
N LEU A 35 -14.72 10.21 33.66
CA LEU A 35 -13.66 10.52 34.61
C LEU A 35 -12.76 11.61 34.00
N PRO A 36 -12.32 12.62 34.77
CA PRO A 36 -11.37 13.59 34.27
C PRO A 36 -10.01 12.92 34.07
N LEU A 37 -9.42 13.09 32.88
CA LEU A 37 -8.02 12.79 32.65
C LEU A 37 -7.17 13.72 33.54
N GLN A 38 -6.52 13.15 34.54
CA GLN A 38 -5.48 13.84 35.29
C GLN A 38 -4.26 14.00 34.38
N GLU A 39 -3.89 15.25 34.11
CA GLU A 39 -2.59 15.59 33.53
C GLU A 39 -1.49 15.32 34.56
N THR A 40 -0.81 14.18 34.46
CA THR A 40 0.42 13.91 35.18
C THR A 40 1.61 14.48 34.42
N LYS A 41 2.39 15.33 35.11
CA LYS A 41 3.64 15.90 34.61
C LYS A 41 4.66 14.81 34.26
N VAL A 42 5.23 14.98 33.08
CA VAL A 42 6.17 14.13 32.35
C VAL A 42 7.44 13.84 33.15
N THR A 43 7.49 12.64 33.72
CA THR A 43 8.70 11.81 33.83
C THR A 43 8.40 10.58 32.97
N ALA A 44 9.35 10.07 32.20
CA ALA A 44 9.12 8.98 31.22
C ALA A 44 8.22 7.92 31.84
N SER A 45 6.97 7.86 31.37
CA SER A 45 5.90 7.15 32.06
C SER A 45 6.24 5.66 32.15
N GLU A 46 5.70 4.95 33.14
CA GLU A 46 5.84 3.49 33.20
C GLU A 46 5.49 2.82 31.86
N GLU A 47 4.54 3.42 31.12
CA GLU A 47 4.16 3.05 29.75
C GLU A 47 5.29 3.20 28.73
N GLU A 48 6.09 4.28 28.79
CA GLU A 48 7.23 4.49 27.89
C GLU A 48 8.35 3.46 28.16
N GLN A 49 8.59 3.16 29.44
CA GLN A 49 9.57 2.14 29.83
C GLN A 49 9.11 0.73 29.42
N ASP A 50 7.82 0.41 29.58
CA ASP A 50 7.24 -0.85 29.14
C ASP A 50 7.28 -0.98 27.61
N PHE A 51 6.97 0.10 26.88
CA PHE A 51 7.08 0.15 25.43
C PHE A 51 8.52 -0.15 24.97
N ILE A 52 9.52 0.54 25.53
CA ILE A 52 10.93 0.31 25.16
C ILE A 52 11.36 -1.12 25.47
N LYS A 53 10.95 -1.66 26.63
CA LYS A 53 11.29 -3.02 27.04
C LYS A 53 10.75 -4.07 26.07
N ASN A 54 9.52 -3.88 25.59
CA ASN A 54 8.82 -4.83 24.73
C ASN A 54 9.06 -4.57 23.23
N ASN A 55 9.60 -3.41 22.85
CA ASN A 55 9.94 -3.08 21.46
C ASN A 55 11.44 -3.30 21.18
N TYR A 56 11.75 -4.36 20.43
CA TYR A 56 13.13 -4.69 20.05
C TYR A 56 13.85 -3.53 19.34
N VAL A 57 13.18 -2.83 18.43
CA VAL A 57 13.78 -1.72 17.67
C VAL A 57 14.11 -0.57 18.61
N ALA A 58 13.15 -0.13 19.43
CA ALA A 58 13.37 0.94 20.40
C ALA A 58 14.53 0.62 21.36
N ARG A 59 14.54 -0.58 21.93
CA ARG A 59 15.62 -1.06 22.80
C ARG A 59 16.97 -1.10 22.09
N THR A 60 17.00 -1.56 20.85
CA THR A 60 18.24 -1.66 20.07
C THR A 60 18.77 -0.27 19.75
N LEU A 61 17.90 0.66 19.35
CA LEU A 61 18.27 2.03 19.04
C LEU A 61 18.76 2.80 20.28
N LEU A 62 18.18 2.54 21.45
CA LEU A 62 18.61 3.16 22.71
C LEU A 62 20.00 2.70 23.15
N ASN A 63 20.34 1.43 22.88
CA ASN A 63 21.64 0.85 23.26
C ASN A 63 22.74 1.03 22.21
N GLN A 64 22.41 1.52 21.01
CA GLN A 64 23.40 1.77 19.96
C GLN A 64 23.93 3.20 20.02
N PRO A 65 25.25 3.41 20.10
CA PRO A 65 25.81 4.75 20.01
C PRO A 65 25.56 5.33 18.62
N GLU A 66 24.96 6.52 18.57
CA GLU A 66 24.85 7.26 17.31
C GLU A 66 26.21 7.87 16.94
N LEU A 67 26.63 7.69 15.69
CA LEU A 67 27.75 8.48 15.19
C LEU A 67 27.36 9.97 15.16
N PRO A 68 28.30 10.90 15.43
CA PRO A 68 27.99 12.33 15.52
C PRO A 68 27.31 12.84 14.25
N PRO A 69 26.39 13.81 14.36
CA PRO A 69 25.65 14.34 13.21
C PRO A 69 26.60 14.92 12.15
N LEU A 70 26.13 15.00 10.90
CA LEU A 70 26.89 15.60 9.82
C LEU A 70 27.09 17.10 10.12
N THR A 71 28.35 17.54 10.13
CA THR A 71 28.73 18.95 10.28
C THR A 71 29.69 19.35 9.17
N TRP A 72 29.80 20.65 8.93
CA TRP A 72 30.78 21.23 8.00
C TRP A 72 32.24 20.83 8.28
N TRP A 73 32.53 20.36 9.50
CA TRP A 73 33.88 19.99 9.94
C TRP A 73 34.14 18.48 9.90
N ASN A 74 33.10 17.64 9.75
CA ASN A 74 33.23 16.17 9.80
C ASN A 74 32.70 15.44 8.56
N TRP A 75 32.14 16.15 7.58
CA TRP A 75 31.51 15.54 6.39
C TRP A 75 32.42 14.55 5.66
N TYR A 76 33.70 14.88 5.48
CA TYR A 76 34.67 14.03 4.79
C TYR A 76 34.95 12.70 5.53
N LYS A 77 34.72 12.64 6.86
CA LYS A 77 34.87 11.40 7.64
C LYS A 77 33.69 10.44 7.46
N LYS A 78 32.53 11.01 7.11
CA LYS A 78 31.26 10.28 6.90
C LYS A 78 31.14 9.72 5.49
N ILE A 79 31.89 10.22 4.53
CA ILE A 79 31.90 9.67 3.17
C ILE A 79 32.61 8.31 3.13
N ASP A 80 32.02 7.38 2.41
CA ASP A 80 32.65 6.15 1.97
C ASP A 80 33.39 6.41 0.64
N TRP A 81 34.62 6.90 0.74
CA TRP A 81 35.40 7.36 -0.40
C TRP A 81 35.55 6.32 -1.53
N PRO A 82 35.83 5.03 -1.24
CA PRO A 82 35.88 4.01 -2.28
C PRO A 82 34.57 3.90 -3.07
N LYS A 83 33.42 3.83 -2.38
CA LYS A 83 32.10 3.74 -3.04
C LYS A 83 31.78 5.01 -3.81
N LEU A 84 32.10 6.17 -3.26
CA LEU A 84 31.91 7.46 -3.93
C LEU A 84 32.74 7.57 -5.21
N ILE A 85 34.00 7.15 -5.20
CA ILE A 85 34.84 7.19 -6.40
C ILE A 85 34.29 6.24 -7.47
N VAL A 86 33.93 5.02 -7.10
CA VAL A 86 33.42 4.02 -8.07
C VAL A 86 32.08 4.46 -8.66
N LEU A 87 31.07 4.73 -7.83
CA LEU A 87 29.73 5.11 -8.28
C LEU A 87 29.68 6.54 -8.85
N GLY A 88 30.53 7.43 -8.34
CA GLY A 88 30.59 8.82 -8.79
C GLY A 88 31.34 9.01 -10.10
N SER A 89 32.34 8.18 -10.41
CA SER A 89 33.07 8.24 -11.69
C SER A 89 32.30 7.59 -12.84
N GLU A 90 31.48 6.59 -12.54
CA GLU A 90 30.68 5.83 -13.51
C GLU A 90 29.89 6.70 -14.52
N PRO A 91 29.08 7.70 -14.11
CA PRO A 91 28.35 8.54 -15.06
C PRO A 91 29.26 9.36 -15.98
N PHE A 92 30.44 9.77 -15.52
CA PHE A 92 31.41 10.50 -16.36
C PHE A 92 32.04 9.59 -17.42
N ILE A 93 32.41 8.36 -17.03
CA ILE A 93 32.96 7.37 -17.97
C ILE A 93 31.89 6.97 -19.00
N ALA A 94 30.65 6.76 -18.56
CA ALA A 94 29.52 6.48 -19.45
C ALA A 94 29.28 7.64 -20.43
N SER A 95 29.29 8.89 -19.95
CA SER A 95 29.11 10.09 -20.79
C SER A 95 30.22 10.24 -21.83
N TYR A 96 31.48 10.04 -21.43
CA TYR A 96 32.61 9.99 -22.35
C TYR A 96 32.43 8.87 -23.38
N GLY A 97 31.97 7.69 -22.95
CA GLY A 97 31.68 6.55 -23.82
C GLY A 97 30.64 6.87 -24.89
N ILE A 98 29.51 7.46 -24.48
CA ILE A 98 28.44 7.92 -25.38
C ILE A 98 28.96 8.92 -26.41
N TYR A 99 29.78 9.89 -25.97
CA TYR A 99 30.33 10.91 -26.86
C TYR A 99 31.38 10.37 -27.84
N SER A 100 32.25 9.47 -27.39
CA SER A 100 33.48 9.09 -28.11
C SER A 100 33.42 7.72 -28.80
N THR A 101 32.32 6.98 -28.69
CA THR A 101 32.20 5.62 -29.24
C THR A 101 31.10 5.58 -30.29
N PRO A 102 31.40 5.15 -31.53
CA PRO A 102 30.39 4.99 -32.57
C PRO A 102 29.27 4.03 -32.13
N PHE A 103 28.05 4.36 -32.51
CA PHE A 103 26.89 3.51 -32.25
C PHE A 103 26.87 2.30 -33.20
N MET A 104 26.68 1.11 -32.64
CA MET A 104 26.41 -0.12 -33.39
C MET A 104 25.17 -0.80 -32.83
N TRP A 105 24.21 -1.14 -33.69
CA TRP A 105 22.93 -1.71 -33.26
C TRP A 105 23.09 -3.09 -32.61
N GLN A 106 24.07 -3.89 -33.06
CA GLN A 106 24.39 -5.20 -32.47
C GLN A 106 24.85 -5.03 -31.01
N THR A 107 25.74 -4.05 -30.77
CA THR A 107 26.20 -3.69 -29.42
C THR A 107 25.05 -3.16 -28.57
N ALA A 108 24.16 -2.35 -29.12
CA ALA A 108 22.99 -1.85 -28.39
C ALA A 108 22.04 -2.99 -27.98
N LEU A 109 21.73 -3.91 -28.91
CA LEU A 109 20.91 -5.09 -28.64
C LEU A 109 21.56 -6.00 -27.58
N PHE A 110 22.86 -6.27 -27.73
CA PHE A 110 23.60 -7.08 -26.76
C PHE A 110 23.67 -6.39 -25.39
N THR A 111 23.86 -5.07 -25.35
CA THR A 111 23.82 -4.27 -24.12
C THR A 111 22.50 -4.45 -23.38
N PHE A 112 21.38 -4.40 -24.10
CA PHE A 112 20.06 -4.65 -23.53
C PHE A 112 19.91 -6.08 -23.00
N ILE A 113 20.26 -7.09 -23.81
CA ILE A 113 20.19 -8.51 -23.41
C ILE A 113 21.07 -8.77 -22.19
N TRP A 114 22.30 -8.28 -22.18
CA TRP A 114 23.23 -8.42 -21.06
C TRP A 114 22.74 -7.69 -19.80
N GLY A 115 22.10 -6.53 -19.97
CA GLY A 115 21.41 -5.82 -18.89
C GLY A 115 20.29 -6.65 -18.28
N VAL A 116 19.46 -7.29 -19.10
CA VAL A 116 18.37 -8.17 -18.62
C VAL A 116 18.93 -9.41 -17.93
N LEU A 117 19.95 -10.06 -18.47
CA LEU A 117 20.55 -11.26 -17.87
C LEU A 117 21.22 -10.98 -16.51
N THR A 118 22.00 -9.88 -16.43
CA THR A 118 22.62 -9.47 -15.16
C THR A 118 21.57 -9.00 -14.14
N GLY A 119 20.54 -8.29 -14.60
CA GLY A 119 19.36 -7.92 -13.81
C GLY A 119 18.61 -9.14 -13.26
N LEU A 120 18.37 -10.18 -14.07
CA LEU A 120 17.79 -11.45 -13.62
C LEU A 120 18.66 -12.17 -12.58
N GLY A 121 19.99 -12.02 -12.64
CA GLY A 121 20.88 -12.49 -11.58
C GLY A 121 20.55 -11.86 -10.22
N ILE A 122 20.22 -10.55 -10.21
CA ILE A 122 19.79 -9.84 -9.00
C ILE A 122 18.37 -10.25 -8.61
N THR A 123 17.40 -10.11 -9.51
CA THR A 123 15.98 -10.30 -9.16
C THR A 123 15.61 -11.76 -8.94
N ALA A 124 16.00 -12.68 -9.82
CA ALA A 124 15.72 -14.11 -9.64
C ALA A 124 16.68 -14.75 -8.63
N GLY A 125 17.94 -14.32 -8.59
CA GLY A 125 18.97 -14.86 -7.70
C GLY A 125 18.99 -14.18 -6.34
N TYR A 126 19.68 -13.05 -6.22
CA TYR A 126 19.93 -12.39 -4.93
C TYR A 126 18.64 -12.16 -4.14
N HIS A 127 17.63 -11.63 -4.81
CA HIS A 127 16.37 -11.23 -4.20
C HIS A 127 15.45 -12.43 -3.93
N ARG A 128 14.86 -13.02 -4.96
CA ARG A 128 13.80 -14.02 -4.78
C ARG A 128 14.33 -15.37 -4.26
N LEU A 129 15.47 -15.85 -4.74
CA LEU A 129 16.04 -17.14 -4.33
C LEU A 129 16.73 -17.06 -2.97
N PHE A 130 17.71 -16.16 -2.81
CA PHE A 130 18.52 -16.13 -1.60
C PHE A 130 17.90 -15.28 -0.47
N ALA A 131 17.42 -14.07 -0.76
CA ALA A 131 16.85 -13.23 0.30
C ALA A 131 15.51 -13.73 0.82
N HIS A 132 14.60 -14.10 -0.10
CA HIS A 132 13.23 -14.48 0.26
C HIS A 132 12.95 -15.98 0.27
N ARG A 133 13.85 -16.78 -0.32
CA ARG A 133 13.68 -18.24 -0.42
C ARG A 133 12.31 -18.60 -1.01
N SER A 134 11.90 -17.86 -2.04
CA SER A 134 10.58 -17.98 -2.64
C SER A 134 10.47 -19.16 -3.62
N TYR A 135 11.60 -19.77 -3.97
CA TYR A 135 11.67 -21.02 -4.71
C TYR A 135 12.96 -21.76 -4.39
N GLU A 136 13.08 -23.00 -4.86
CA GLU A 136 14.29 -23.80 -4.79
C GLU A 136 14.92 -23.97 -6.18
N ALA A 137 16.25 -23.99 -6.24
CA ALA A 137 17.00 -24.11 -7.48
C ALA A 137 18.03 -25.25 -7.40
N CYS A 138 18.21 -25.97 -8.50
CA CYS A 138 19.31 -26.92 -8.62
C CYS A 138 20.66 -26.19 -8.49
N LEU A 139 21.73 -26.93 -8.19
CA LEU A 139 23.04 -26.33 -7.94
C LEU A 139 23.57 -25.57 -9.17
N ALA A 140 23.33 -26.10 -10.38
CA ALA A 140 23.73 -25.45 -11.62
C ALA A 140 23.06 -24.08 -11.81
N LEU A 141 21.74 -23.99 -11.60
CA LEU A 141 21.01 -22.72 -11.69
C LEU A 141 21.50 -21.71 -10.64
N ARG A 142 21.79 -22.16 -9.42
CA ARG A 142 22.40 -21.31 -8.39
C ARG A 142 23.70 -20.68 -8.86
N TYR A 143 24.64 -21.48 -9.38
CA TYR A 143 25.90 -20.95 -9.93
C TYR A 143 25.67 -19.98 -11.09
N ILE A 144 24.77 -20.30 -12.03
CA ILE A 144 24.43 -19.41 -13.15
C ILE A 144 23.95 -18.05 -12.64
N LEU A 145 23.00 -18.04 -11.70
CA LEU A 145 22.40 -16.81 -11.18
C LEU A 145 23.42 -15.97 -10.40
N VAL A 146 24.24 -16.57 -9.52
CA VAL A 146 25.24 -15.80 -8.77
C VAL A 146 26.37 -15.27 -9.66
N THR A 147 26.71 -15.97 -10.74
CA THR A 147 27.68 -15.49 -11.74
C THR A 147 27.11 -14.35 -12.60
N LEU A 148 25.86 -14.45 -13.06
CA LEU A 148 25.20 -13.36 -13.78
C LEU A 148 25.04 -12.12 -12.90
N ALA A 149 24.66 -12.31 -11.63
CA ALA A 149 24.50 -11.23 -10.66
C ALA A 149 25.83 -10.50 -10.37
N ALA A 150 26.97 -11.21 -10.39
CA ALA A 150 28.28 -10.58 -10.27
C ALA A 150 28.55 -9.56 -11.40
N GLY A 151 27.97 -9.78 -12.58
CA GLY A 151 28.00 -8.81 -13.68
C GLY A 151 27.27 -7.50 -13.38
N ALA A 152 26.39 -7.46 -12.37
CA ALA A 152 25.77 -6.22 -11.91
C ALA A 152 26.61 -5.45 -10.88
N VAL A 153 27.71 -6.02 -10.35
CA VAL A 153 28.69 -5.34 -9.48
C VAL A 153 28.08 -4.77 -8.18
N GLN A 154 26.99 -5.37 -7.68
CA GLN A 154 26.30 -4.91 -6.45
C GLN A 154 26.74 -5.61 -5.16
N GLY A 155 28.02 -5.99 -5.09
CA GLY A 155 28.57 -6.74 -3.97
C GLY A 155 28.23 -8.25 -4.00
N SER A 156 28.62 -8.95 -2.93
CA SER A 156 28.36 -10.39 -2.81
C SER A 156 26.90 -10.69 -2.52
N VAL A 157 26.42 -11.87 -2.93
CA VAL A 157 25.08 -12.38 -2.61
C VAL A 157 24.83 -12.29 -1.10
N HIS A 158 25.84 -12.65 -0.31
CA HIS A 158 25.77 -12.65 1.16
C HIS A 158 25.49 -11.25 1.72
N TRP A 159 26.33 -10.28 1.36
CA TRP A 159 26.20 -8.89 1.80
C TRP A 159 24.86 -8.28 1.35
N TRP A 160 24.51 -8.47 0.08
CA TRP A 160 23.27 -7.95 -0.50
C TRP A 160 22.05 -8.53 0.20
N THR A 161 22.02 -9.85 0.37
CA THR A 161 20.91 -10.55 1.04
C THR A 161 20.77 -10.14 2.50
N ARG A 162 21.88 -10.01 3.23
CA ARG A 162 21.86 -9.55 4.63
C ARG A 162 21.30 -8.13 4.75
N GLY A 163 21.63 -7.24 3.81
CA GLY A 163 21.05 -5.89 3.74
C GLY A 163 19.56 -5.93 3.43
N HIS A 164 19.15 -6.70 2.43
CA HIS A 164 17.76 -6.84 1.99
C HIS A 164 16.84 -7.44 3.07
N ARG A 165 17.30 -8.51 3.75
CA ARG A 165 16.56 -9.09 4.89
C ARG A 165 16.40 -8.08 6.02
N ALA A 166 17.41 -7.26 6.29
CA ALA A 166 17.32 -6.22 7.32
C ALA A 166 16.34 -5.13 6.91
N HIS A 167 16.32 -4.74 5.64
CA HIS A 167 15.33 -3.81 5.11
C HIS A 167 13.89 -4.29 5.32
N HIS A 168 13.56 -5.54 4.97
CA HIS A 168 12.20 -6.06 5.22
C HIS A 168 11.84 -6.19 6.71
N ARG A 169 12.80 -6.59 7.54
CA ARG A 169 12.54 -6.80 8.97
C ARG A 169 12.33 -5.49 9.73
N TYR A 170 13.02 -4.44 9.29
CA TYR A 170 13.11 -3.17 10.00
C TYR A 170 12.67 -1.98 9.14
N THR A 171 11.83 -2.23 8.12
CA THR A 171 11.38 -1.24 7.12
C THR A 171 10.96 0.04 7.81
N ASP A 172 11.38 1.18 7.24
CA ASP A 172 11.05 2.52 7.72
C ASP A 172 11.62 2.90 9.11
N THR A 173 12.46 2.06 9.71
CA THR A 173 13.15 2.37 10.98
C THR A 173 14.62 2.75 10.77
N ASP A 174 15.28 3.25 11.81
CA ASP A 174 16.71 3.54 11.76
C ASP A 174 17.64 2.31 11.63
N LEU A 175 17.09 1.11 11.75
CA LEU A 175 17.80 -0.16 11.52
C LEU A 175 17.71 -0.62 10.06
N ASP A 176 16.87 0.00 9.24
CA ASP A 176 16.79 -0.21 7.79
C ASP A 176 17.98 0.48 7.08
N PRO A 177 18.80 -0.26 6.33
CA PRO A 177 19.97 0.30 5.66
C PRO A 177 19.67 1.41 4.64
N TYR A 178 18.48 1.42 4.04
CA TYR A 178 18.10 2.39 3.01
C TYR A 178 16.73 3.02 3.28
N ASN A 179 16.44 3.26 4.57
CA ASN A 179 15.22 3.87 5.08
C ASN A 179 14.73 5.06 4.23
N ALA A 180 13.53 4.92 3.67
CA ALA A 180 12.89 5.94 2.84
C ALA A 180 12.60 7.25 3.60
N HIS A 181 12.35 7.21 4.91
CA HIS A 181 12.12 8.42 5.72
C HIS A 181 13.34 9.36 5.80
N LYS A 182 14.55 8.87 5.47
CA LYS A 182 15.77 9.71 5.38
C LYS A 182 15.86 10.50 4.08
N GLY A 183 14.87 10.37 3.19
CA GLY A 183 14.76 11.13 1.95
C GLY A 183 15.10 10.31 0.71
N LEU A 184 14.63 10.80 -0.44
CA LEU A 184 14.77 10.14 -1.74
C LEU A 184 16.25 9.95 -2.12
N PHE A 185 17.09 10.94 -1.87
CA PHE A 185 18.52 10.84 -2.16
C PHE A 185 19.20 9.75 -1.30
N HIS A 186 18.86 9.67 -0.01
CA HIS A 186 19.43 8.66 0.89
C HIS A 186 19.05 7.25 0.43
N SER A 187 17.76 6.99 0.23
CA SER A 187 17.23 5.69 -0.20
C SER A 187 17.68 5.28 -1.60
N HIS A 188 17.91 6.25 -2.51
CA HIS A 188 18.39 5.97 -3.86
C HIS A 188 19.88 5.57 -3.86
N ILE A 189 20.77 6.46 -3.38
CA ILE A 189 22.22 6.23 -3.48
C ILE A 189 22.99 6.65 -2.24
N GLY A 190 22.46 7.59 -1.43
CA GLY A 190 23.17 8.14 -0.27
C GLY A 190 23.56 7.07 0.75
N TRP A 191 22.76 6.04 0.97
CA TRP A 191 23.09 4.93 1.87
C TRP A 191 24.37 4.16 1.48
N LEU A 192 24.77 4.20 0.20
CA LEU A 192 26.05 3.66 -0.28
C LEU A 192 27.20 4.67 -0.12
N LEU A 193 26.92 5.97 -0.28
CA LEU A 193 27.95 7.01 -0.30
C LEU A 193 28.37 7.46 1.09
N PHE A 194 27.50 7.31 2.10
CA PHE A 194 27.75 7.73 3.46
C PHE A 194 27.80 6.53 4.41
N LYS A 195 28.78 6.54 5.31
CA LYS A 195 28.89 5.58 6.40
C LYS A 195 27.64 5.69 7.28
N PRO A 196 26.99 4.57 7.60
CA PRO A 196 25.73 4.59 8.33
C PRO A 196 25.95 5.13 9.75
N CYS A 197 25.04 5.98 10.22
CA CYS A 197 25.12 6.56 11.57
C CYS A 197 24.85 5.55 12.68
N ARG A 198 24.16 4.45 12.36
CA ARG A 198 23.79 3.34 13.24
C ARG A 198 24.13 2.03 12.54
N SER A 199 24.31 0.96 13.31
CA SER A 199 24.54 -0.35 12.71
C SER A 199 23.24 -0.93 12.13
N ILE A 200 23.34 -1.56 10.97
CA ILE A 200 22.20 -2.21 10.31
C ILE A 200 21.64 -3.29 11.22
N GLY A 201 20.30 -3.39 11.29
CA GLY A 201 19.61 -4.39 12.10
C GLY A 201 20.08 -5.83 11.86
N THR A 202 19.96 -6.65 12.90
CA THR A 202 20.39 -8.05 12.91
C THR A 202 19.39 -8.95 12.20
N VAL A 203 19.90 -9.83 11.33
CA VAL A 203 19.13 -10.84 10.60
C VAL A 203 19.90 -12.15 10.54
N ASP A 204 19.18 -13.27 10.39
CA ASP A 204 19.80 -14.58 10.19
C ASP A 204 20.36 -14.69 8.76
N THR A 205 21.59 -15.19 8.66
CA THR A 205 22.31 -15.47 7.41
C THR A 205 22.88 -16.90 7.38
N SER A 206 22.53 -17.73 8.35
CA SER A 206 23.13 -19.06 8.53
C SER A 206 22.91 -20.00 7.33
N ASP A 207 21.84 -19.78 6.56
CA ASP A 207 21.58 -20.47 5.31
C ASP A 207 22.53 -20.04 4.18
N LEU A 208 22.89 -18.76 4.11
CA LEU A 208 23.86 -18.22 3.15
C LEU A 208 25.28 -18.70 3.45
N ASP A 209 25.60 -18.86 4.74
CA ASP A 209 26.88 -19.38 5.20
C ASP A 209 27.09 -20.85 4.80
N ARG A 210 25.99 -21.60 4.65
CA ARG A 210 26.00 -23.02 4.28
C ARG A 210 25.86 -23.27 2.77
N ASP A 211 25.42 -22.30 1.98
CA ASP A 211 25.24 -22.50 0.54
C ASP A 211 26.59 -22.40 -0.22
N PRO A 212 27.02 -23.47 -0.90
CA PRO A 212 28.34 -23.49 -1.55
C PRO A 212 28.46 -22.52 -2.74
N SER A 213 27.35 -22.21 -3.42
CA SER A 213 27.36 -21.25 -4.53
C SER A 213 27.54 -19.82 -4.03
N VAL A 214 26.93 -19.50 -2.88
CA VAL A 214 27.08 -18.20 -2.20
C VAL A 214 28.51 -18.03 -1.70
N GLN A 215 29.05 -19.03 -1.00
CA GLN A 215 30.42 -18.96 -0.48
C GLN A 215 31.46 -18.89 -1.60
N TRP A 216 31.27 -19.64 -2.69
CA TRP A 216 32.11 -19.55 -3.87
C TRP A 216 32.06 -18.15 -4.49
N GLN A 217 30.87 -17.58 -4.71
CA GLN A 217 30.73 -16.25 -5.28
C GLN A 217 31.36 -15.18 -4.38
N HIS A 218 31.17 -15.27 -3.06
CA HIS A 218 31.76 -14.35 -2.09
C HIS A 218 33.30 -14.40 -2.13
N LYS A 219 33.88 -15.61 -2.18
CA LYS A 219 35.34 -15.82 -2.27
C LYS A 219 35.94 -15.28 -3.57
N HIS A 220 35.22 -15.40 -4.69
CA HIS A 220 35.71 -15.03 -6.02
C HIS A 220 35.13 -13.71 -6.55
N LEU A 221 34.52 -12.90 -5.67
CA LEU A 221 33.70 -11.73 -6.01
C LEU A 221 34.40 -10.77 -6.98
N LEU A 222 35.64 -10.36 -6.67
CA LEU A 222 36.34 -9.36 -7.48
C LEU A 222 36.60 -9.88 -8.91
N VAL A 223 37.04 -11.14 -9.03
CA VAL A 223 37.31 -11.77 -10.31
C VAL A 223 36.02 -11.90 -11.12
N LEU A 224 34.92 -12.32 -10.48
CA LEU A 224 33.62 -12.46 -11.14
C LEU A 224 33.07 -11.09 -11.57
N ASN A 225 33.17 -10.06 -10.73
CA ASN A 225 32.69 -8.72 -11.06
C ASN A 225 33.44 -8.12 -12.26
N VAL A 226 34.76 -8.22 -12.28
CA VAL A 226 35.56 -7.72 -13.42
C VAL A 226 35.25 -8.54 -14.68
N THR A 227 35.19 -9.87 -14.55
CA THR A 227 34.98 -10.76 -15.69
C THR A 227 33.59 -10.58 -16.30
N MET A 228 32.55 -10.70 -15.50
CA MET A 228 31.15 -10.65 -15.96
C MET A 228 30.67 -9.22 -16.21
N GLY A 229 31.20 -8.24 -15.47
CA GLY A 229 30.83 -6.84 -15.61
C GLY A 229 31.48 -6.16 -16.82
N PHE A 230 32.72 -6.53 -17.17
CA PHE A 230 33.53 -5.83 -18.16
C PHE A 230 34.14 -6.73 -19.23
N VAL A 231 34.83 -7.81 -18.84
CA VAL A 231 35.60 -8.63 -19.80
C VAL A 231 34.68 -9.36 -20.78
N VAL A 232 33.70 -10.10 -20.28
CA VAL A 232 32.75 -10.86 -21.11
C VAL A 232 32.00 -9.95 -22.09
N PRO A 233 31.32 -8.86 -21.67
CA PRO A 233 30.62 -8.01 -22.61
C PRO A 233 31.56 -7.34 -23.63
N THR A 234 32.77 -6.95 -23.23
CA THR A 234 33.77 -6.38 -24.15
C THR A 234 34.22 -7.40 -25.20
N LEU A 235 34.54 -8.62 -24.79
CA LEU A 235 35.00 -9.67 -25.69
C LEU A 235 33.88 -10.18 -26.61
N VAL A 236 32.64 -10.27 -26.15
CA VAL A 236 31.53 -10.69 -27.00
C VAL A 236 31.31 -9.70 -28.15
N CYS A 237 31.28 -8.40 -27.88
CA CYS A 237 31.16 -7.39 -28.93
C CYS A 237 32.40 -7.34 -29.84
N GLY A 238 33.59 -7.44 -29.24
CA GLY A 238 34.86 -7.39 -29.96
C GLY A 238 35.09 -8.59 -30.88
N LEU A 239 34.85 -9.81 -30.40
CA LEU A 239 35.02 -11.03 -31.20
C LEU A 239 33.83 -11.27 -32.14
N GLY A 240 32.62 -10.84 -31.75
CA GLY A 240 31.40 -11.07 -32.54
C GLY A 240 31.29 -10.15 -33.77
N TRP A 241 31.55 -8.85 -33.59
CA TRP A 241 31.40 -7.86 -34.68
C TRP A 241 32.44 -6.74 -34.63
N ASN A 242 33.63 -7.01 -34.06
CA ASN A 242 34.77 -6.10 -34.01
C ASN A 242 34.53 -4.77 -33.27
N ASP A 243 33.63 -4.77 -32.28
CA ASP A 243 33.31 -3.58 -31.48
C ASP A 243 33.76 -3.70 -30.02
N TYR A 244 35.07 -3.84 -29.81
CA TYR A 244 35.65 -3.87 -28.45
C TYR A 244 35.34 -2.58 -27.67
N ARG A 245 35.40 -1.43 -28.36
CA ARG A 245 35.17 -0.13 -27.72
C ARG A 245 33.72 0.01 -27.26
N GLY A 246 32.75 -0.36 -28.10
CA GLY A 246 31.34 -0.36 -27.72
C GLY A 246 30.99 -1.43 -26.69
N GLY A 247 31.63 -2.60 -26.74
CA GLY A 247 31.50 -3.61 -25.70
C GLY A 247 31.93 -3.09 -24.32
N TYR A 248 33.02 -2.32 -24.25
CA TYR A 248 33.44 -1.68 -23.01
C TYR A 248 32.51 -0.54 -22.59
N PHE A 249 32.32 0.49 -23.43
CA PHE A 249 31.59 1.69 -23.02
C PHE A 249 30.07 1.49 -22.91
N PHE A 250 29.44 0.78 -23.84
CA PHE A 250 28.00 0.55 -23.82
C PHE A 250 27.64 -0.70 -23.02
N ALA A 251 28.14 -1.88 -23.43
CA ALA A 251 27.71 -3.16 -22.83
C ALA A 251 28.27 -3.39 -21.41
N SER A 252 29.34 -2.70 -21.02
CA SER A 252 29.88 -2.75 -19.67
C SER A 252 29.48 -1.51 -18.85
N VAL A 253 30.03 -0.33 -19.16
CA VAL A 253 29.93 0.86 -18.30
C VAL A 253 28.53 1.47 -18.30
N LEU A 254 27.98 1.85 -19.46
CA LEU A 254 26.65 2.47 -19.53
C LEU A 254 25.57 1.51 -18.99
N ARG A 255 25.69 0.23 -19.30
CA ARG A 255 24.80 -0.79 -18.78
C ARG A 255 24.88 -0.94 -17.26
N LEU A 256 26.08 -0.91 -16.66
CA LEU A 256 26.21 -0.89 -15.19
C LEU A 256 25.46 0.30 -14.60
N LEU A 257 25.66 1.49 -15.16
CA LEU A 257 25.02 2.72 -14.69
C LEU A 257 23.49 2.57 -14.70
N ILE A 258 22.94 2.08 -15.81
CA ILE A 258 21.50 1.84 -15.95
C ILE A 258 21.02 0.79 -14.93
N VAL A 259 21.72 -0.34 -14.79
CA VAL A 259 21.32 -1.42 -13.86
C VAL A 259 21.42 -0.99 -12.39
N HIS A 260 22.45 -0.22 -12.02
CA HIS A 260 22.60 0.36 -10.69
C HIS A 260 21.42 1.27 -10.37
N HIS A 261 21.16 2.28 -11.21
CA HIS A 261 20.05 3.21 -10.97
C HIS A 261 18.68 2.54 -11.05
N ALA A 262 18.49 1.55 -11.93
CA ALA A 262 17.28 0.73 -11.93
C ALA A 262 17.09 0.01 -10.58
N THR A 263 18.14 -0.58 -10.02
CA THR A 263 18.04 -1.25 -8.72
C THR A 263 17.78 -0.24 -7.59
N PHE A 264 18.45 0.90 -7.62
CA PHE A 264 18.28 1.97 -6.64
C PHE A 264 16.87 2.57 -6.65
N CYS A 265 16.19 2.57 -7.80
CA CYS A 265 14.77 2.93 -7.91
C CYS A 265 13.84 2.02 -7.08
N VAL A 266 14.22 0.76 -6.79
CA VAL A 266 13.43 -0.11 -5.92
C VAL A 266 13.42 0.45 -4.50
N ASN A 267 14.58 0.79 -3.96
CA ASN A 267 14.71 1.34 -2.61
C ASN A 267 14.13 2.76 -2.47
N SER A 268 14.09 3.50 -3.58
CA SER A 268 13.66 4.90 -3.61
C SER A 268 12.29 5.06 -4.24
N LEU A 269 12.18 5.10 -5.57
CA LEU A 269 10.90 5.35 -6.26
C LEU A 269 9.79 4.37 -5.82
N ALA A 270 10.10 3.11 -5.54
CA ALA A 270 9.10 2.13 -5.08
C ALA A 270 8.65 2.33 -3.61
N HIS A 271 9.22 3.29 -2.88
CA HIS A 271 8.75 3.74 -1.56
C HIS A 271 8.08 5.12 -1.60
N TYR A 272 8.06 5.79 -2.76
CA TYR A 272 7.55 7.15 -2.91
C TYR A 272 6.40 7.26 -3.92
N LEU A 273 6.49 6.54 -5.04
CA LEU A 273 5.55 6.63 -6.15
C LEU A 273 4.65 5.39 -6.22
N GLY A 274 3.36 5.61 -6.43
CA GLY A 274 2.38 4.54 -6.65
C GLY A 274 1.44 4.33 -5.47
N ASP A 275 0.71 3.23 -5.56
CA ASP A 275 -0.44 2.91 -4.72
C ASP A 275 -0.08 1.94 -3.59
N THR A 276 -0.93 1.85 -2.57
CA THR A 276 -0.87 0.87 -1.47
C THR A 276 -2.02 -0.13 -1.53
N PRO A 277 -2.08 -1.01 -2.56
CA PRO A 277 -3.23 -1.89 -2.76
C PRO A 277 -3.39 -3.00 -1.70
N PHE A 278 -2.40 -3.25 -0.84
CA PHE A 278 -2.41 -4.34 0.14
C PHE A 278 -2.25 -3.87 1.59
N ASP A 279 -1.34 -2.93 1.85
CA ASP A 279 -1.14 -2.33 3.18
C ASP A 279 -0.57 -0.91 3.05
N ASP A 280 -0.90 -0.02 3.98
CA ASP A 280 -0.45 1.39 4.00
C ASP A 280 0.28 1.79 5.29
N ARG A 281 0.73 0.82 6.10
CA ARG A 281 1.47 1.10 7.34
C ARG A 281 2.92 1.50 7.09
N HIS A 282 3.48 1.02 5.98
CA HIS A 282 4.85 1.29 5.55
C HIS A 282 4.87 1.99 4.20
N THR A 283 6.02 2.53 3.83
CA THR A 283 6.25 3.31 2.61
C THR A 283 6.18 2.54 1.27
N PRO A 284 6.40 1.21 1.14
CA PRO A 284 6.39 0.51 -0.15
C PRO A 284 5.11 0.71 -0.98
N ARG A 285 5.27 0.91 -2.28
CA ARG A 285 4.23 1.22 -3.26
C ARG A 285 4.29 0.33 -4.50
N ASP A 286 3.11 0.06 -5.06
CA ASP A 286 2.98 -0.55 -6.38
C ASP A 286 2.97 0.53 -7.46
N HIS A 287 3.92 0.47 -8.40
CA HIS A 287 4.01 1.42 -9.51
C HIS A 287 4.50 0.77 -10.80
N PHE A 288 3.68 0.84 -11.86
CA PHE A 288 3.95 0.16 -13.13
C PHE A 288 5.23 0.64 -13.83
N ILE A 289 5.48 1.96 -13.88
CA ILE A 289 6.69 2.49 -14.52
C ILE A 289 7.94 2.07 -13.74
N THR A 290 7.86 2.07 -12.40
CA THR A 290 8.93 1.53 -11.57
C THR A 290 9.16 0.07 -11.93
N ALA A 291 8.10 -0.75 -12.04
CA ALA A 291 8.22 -2.16 -12.42
C ALA A 291 8.84 -2.35 -13.81
N LEU A 292 8.56 -1.46 -14.77
CA LEU A 292 9.19 -1.51 -16.10
C LEU A 292 10.70 -1.31 -16.02
N VAL A 293 11.13 -0.27 -15.30
CA VAL A 293 12.55 0.08 -15.13
C VAL A 293 13.29 -0.98 -14.30
N THR A 294 12.61 -1.62 -13.35
CA THR A 294 13.23 -2.54 -12.38
C THR A 294 12.95 -4.02 -12.67
N LEU A 295 12.58 -4.39 -13.90
CA LEU A 295 12.34 -5.79 -14.29
C LEU A 295 11.30 -6.53 -13.42
N GLY A 296 10.24 -5.82 -13.01
CA GLY A 296 9.11 -6.35 -12.23
C GLY A 296 9.17 -6.03 -10.74
N GLU A 297 10.25 -5.41 -10.25
CA GLU A 297 10.45 -5.14 -8.82
C GLU A 297 9.66 -3.95 -8.27
N GLY A 298 8.94 -3.22 -9.14
CA GLY A 298 8.14 -2.04 -8.76
C GLY A 298 6.74 -2.33 -8.23
N TYR A 299 6.29 -3.58 -8.17
CA TYR A 299 5.10 -3.97 -7.37
C TYR A 299 5.52 -4.19 -5.92
N HIS A 300 6.02 -3.12 -5.30
CA HIS A 300 6.77 -3.19 -4.06
C HIS A 300 5.87 -3.25 -2.82
N ASN A 301 4.64 -2.74 -2.90
CA ASN A 301 3.64 -2.90 -1.83
C ASN A 301 3.25 -4.37 -1.69
N PHE A 302 2.98 -5.05 -2.81
CA PHE A 302 2.74 -6.49 -2.77
C PHE A 302 3.93 -7.25 -2.21
N HIS A 303 5.13 -6.91 -2.68
CA HIS A 303 6.36 -7.58 -2.30
C HIS A 303 6.64 -7.48 -0.79
N HIS A 304 6.44 -6.30 -0.19
CA HIS A 304 6.63 -6.11 1.24
C HIS A 304 5.59 -6.79 2.11
N GLU A 305 4.33 -6.83 1.65
CA GLU A 305 3.27 -7.54 2.35
C GLU A 305 3.42 -9.07 2.26
N PHE A 306 3.86 -9.58 1.10
CA PHE A 306 3.96 -11.01 0.80
C PHE A 306 5.38 -11.42 0.35
N PRO A 307 6.42 -11.22 1.18
CA PRO A 307 7.83 -11.28 0.75
C PRO A 307 8.28 -12.67 0.29
N SER A 308 7.62 -13.74 0.72
CA SER A 308 7.95 -15.10 0.28
C SER A 308 7.26 -15.54 -1.02
N ASP A 309 6.38 -14.74 -1.63
CA ASP A 309 5.84 -15.06 -2.96
C ASP A 309 6.96 -14.93 -4.01
N TYR A 310 7.07 -15.87 -4.93
CA TYR A 310 8.07 -15.76 -6.00
C TYR A 310 7.70 -14.71 -7.06
N ARG A 311 6.49 -14.13 -6.98
CA ARG A 311 6.00 -13.08 -7.86
C ARG A 311 5.98 -11.77 -7.08
N ASN A 312 6.35 -10.68 -7.74
CA ASN A 312 5.95 -9.36 -7.25
C ASN A 312 4.64 -8.93 -7.90
N ALA A 313 4.44 -9.36 -9.16
CA ALA A 313 3.19 -9.16 -9.88
C ALA A 313 2.27 -10.38 -9.80
N THR A 314 1.20 -10.29 -9.03
CA THR A 314 0.24 -11.40 -8.83
C THR A 314 -0.52 -11.79 -10.09
N ARG A 315 -0.91 -10.82 -10.93
CA ARG A 315 -1.70 -11.06 -12.14
C ARG A 315 -0.79 -11.51 -13.29
N TRP A 316 -1.32 -12.35 -14.17
CA TRP A 316 -0.54 -12.94 -15.27
C TRP A 316 -0.02 -11.89 -16.27
N TYR A 317 -0.82 -10.84 -16.52
CA TYR A 317 -0.53 -9.76 -17.48
C TYR A 317 0.31 -8.62 -16.89
N GLN A 318 0.47 -8.56 -15.57
CA GLN A 318 1.33 -7.56 -14.93
C GLN A 318 2.80 -7.87 -15.22
N TYR A 319 3.53 -6.83 -15.64
CA TYR A 319 4.91 -6.93 -16.11
C TYR A 319 5.85 -7.37 -14.99
N ASP A 320 6.30 -8.61 -15.06
CA ASP A 320 7.28 -9.19 -14.14
C ASP A 320 8.07 -10.25 -14.89
N PRO A 321 9.09 -9.84 -15.67
CA PRO A 321 9.92 -10.75 -16.45
C PRO A 321 10.64 -11.77 -15.55
N THR A 322 10.95 -11.41 -14.31
CA THR A 322 11.56 -12.31 -13.33
C THR A 322 10.62 -13.47 -12.97
N LYS A 323 9.32 -13.21 -12.74
CA LYS A 323 8.30 -14.26 -12.54
C LYS A 323 8.25 -15.22 -13.73
N TRP A 324 8.30 -14.69 -14.95
CA TRP A 324 8.26 -15.52 -16.15
C TRP A 324 9.55 -16.35 -16.31
N ALA A 325 10.72 -15.76 -16.04
CA ALA A 325 12.00 -16.46 -16.05
C ALA A 325 12.04 -17.61 -15.05
N ILE A 326 11.62 -17.39 -13.79
CA ILE A 326 11.55 -18.45 -12.77
C ILE A 326 10.57 -19.56 -13.19
N ASN A 327 9.45 -19.20 -13.84
CA ASN A 327 8.52 -20.20 -14.36
C ASN A 327 9.15 -21.05 -15.49
N ILE A 328 9.94 -20.43 -16.37
CA ILE A 328 10.71 -21.15 -17.40
C ILE A 328 11.73 -22.09 -16.73
N PHE A 329 12.46 -21.62 -15.71
CA PHE A 329 13.39 -22.48 -14.96
C PHE A 329 12.67 -23.69 -14.34
N LYS A 330 11.45 -23.51 -13.84
CA LYS A 330 10.62 -24.61 -13.36
C LYS A 330 10.26 -25.59 -14.47
N MET A 331 9.83 -25.09 -15.63
CA MET A 331 9.48 -25.93 -16.79
C MET A 331 10.69 -26.76 -17.29
N LEU A 332 11.90 -26.20 -17.19
CA LEU A 332 13.14 -26.87 -17.53
C LEU A 332 13.66 -27.81 -16.43
N GLY A 333 12.97 -27.94 -15.30
CA GLY A 333 13.40 -28.75 -14.15
C GLY A 333 14.58 -28.16 -13.35
N LEU A 334 14.94 -26.89 -13.60
CA LEU A 334 16.02 -26.19 -12.90
C LEU A 334 15.57 -25.54 -11.59
N ALA A 335 14.27 -25.26 -11.47
CA ALA A 335 13.64 -24.69 -10.27
C ALA A 335 12.44 -25.54 -9.81
N SER A 336 12.15 -25.49 -8.51
CA SER A 336 11.03 -26.20 -7.89
C SER A 336 10.47 -25.39 -6.71
N ASN A 337 9.38 -25.87 -6.10
CA ASN A 337 8.78 -25.28 -4.89
C ASN A 337 8.54 -23.75 -4.95
N LEU A 338 8.07 -23.26 -6.11
CA LEU A 338 7.69 -21.85 -6.29
C LEU A 338 6.54 -21.50 -5.33
N LYS A 339 6.85 -20.74 -4.29
CA LYS A 339 5.93 -20.34 -3.22
C LYS A 339 4.99 -19.26 -3.71
N ARG A 340 3.70 -19.44 -3.44
CA ARG A 340 2.65 -18.46 -3.68
C ARG A 340 1.83 -18.30 -2.41
N PHE A 341 1.48 -17.08 -2.06
CA PHE A 341 0.49 -16.86 -1.01
C PHE A 341 -0.90 -17.29 -1.48
N SER A 342 -1.76 -17.68 -0.54
CA SER A 342 -3.13 -18.04 -0.87
C SER A 342 -3.86 -16.83 -1.43
N GLU A 343 -4.68 -17.04 -2.46
CA GLU A 343 -5.43 -15.95 -3.08
C GLU A 343 -6.35 -15.27 -2.06
N ASN A 344 -6.90 -16.02 -1.11
CA ASN A 344 -7.75 -15.48 -0.05
C ASN A 344 -7.02 -14.46 0.84
N GLU A 345 -5.77 -14.73 1.25
CA GLU A 345 -5.00 -13.76 2.05
C GLU A 345 -4.65 -12.50 1.25
N ILE A 346 -4.33 -12.66 -0.04
CA ILE A 346 -4.09 -11.53 -0.95
C ILE A 346 -5.36 -10.68 -1.09
N GLN A 347 -6.53 -11.31 -1.21
CA GLN A 347 -7.82 -10.60 -1.32
C GLN A 347 -8.22 -9.92 0.00
N LYS A 348 -7.91 -10.48 1.16
CA LYS A 348 -8.14 -9.81 2.46
C LYS A 348 -7.40 -8.49 2.56
N GLY A 349 -6.12 -8.44 2.17
CA GLY A 349 -5.34 -7.19 2.15
C GLY A 349 -5.97 -6.14 1.24
N ARG A 350 -6.32 -6.53 0.01
CA ARG A 350 -7.03 -5.66 -0.95
C ARG A 350 -8.36 -5.16 -0.39
N TYR A 351 -9.17 -6.05 0.16
CA TYR A 351 -10.46 -5.71 0.75
C TYR A 351 -10.31 -4.71 1.90
N GLY A 352 -9.33 -4.91 2.78
CA GLY A 352 -9.03 -3.98 3.87
C GLY A 352 -8.67 -2.58 3.37
N MET A 353 -7.84 -2.49 2.33
CA MET A 353 -7.50 -1.20 1.72
C MET A 353 -8.70 -0.53 1.03
N LEU A 354 -9.51 -1.30 0.31
CA LEU A 354 -10.77 -0.82 -0.28
C LEU A 354 -11.73 -0.31 0.80
N GLN A 355 -11.86 -1.03 1.91
CA GLN A 355 -12.72 -0.63 3.02
C GLN A 355 -12.23 0.68 3.64
N LYS A 356 -10.92 0.84 3.89
CA LYS A 356 -10.36 2.13 4.34
C LYS A 356 -10.68 3.28 3.37
N THR A 357 -10.62 3.03 2.06
CA THR A 357 -10.98 4.04 1.05
C THR A 357 -12.48 4.38 1.12
N LEU A 358 -13.34 3.37 1.24
CA LEU A 358 -14.78 3.56 1.37
C LEU A 358 -15.14 4.28 2.67
N ASP A 359 -14.48 3.98 3.78
CA ASP A 359 -14.70 4.62 5.08
C ASP A 359 -14.30 6.10 5.02
N LYS A 360 -13.15 6.43 4.41
CA LYS A 360 -12.72 7.81 4.17
C LYS A 360 -13.70 8.59 3.30
N PHE A 361 -14.20 7.98 2.23
CA PHE A 361 -15.25 8.57 1.39
C PHE A 361 -16.58 8.72 2.15
N GLY A 362 -16.94 7.72 2.96
CA GLY A 362 -18.11 7.75 3.82
C GLY A 362 -18.07 8.91 4.81
N GLN A 363 -16.90 9.27 5.33
CA GLN A 363 -16.73 10.42 6.22
C GLN A 363 -16.99 11.77 5.54
N THR A 364 -16.92 11.87 4.21
CA THR A 364 -17.26 13.11 3.48
C THR A 364 -18.76 13.26 3.23
N ILE A 365 -19.55 12.22 3.50
CA ILE A 365 -21.00 12.20 3.29
C ILE A 365 -21.69 12.53 4.62
N VAL A 366 -22.72 13.38 4.55
CA VAL A 366 -23.60 13.65 5.69
C VAL A 366 -24.63 12.54 5.78
N TRP A 367 -24.52 11.71 6.81
CA TRP A 367 -25.44 10.59 7.07
C TRP A 367 -26.60 10.99 7.97
N PRO A 368 -27.73 10.27 7.91
CA PRO A 368 -28.84 10.49 8.83
C PRO A 368 -28.42 10.22 10.28
N LYS A 369 -29.16 10.79 11.22
CA LYS A 369 -28.94 10.52 12.65
C LYS A 369 -29.05 9.03 12.94
N ASN A 370 -28.12 8.52 13.76
CA ASN A 370 -28.18 7.14 14.22
C ASN A 370 -29.51 6.89 14.94
N SER A 371 -30.15 5.77 14.63
CA SER A 371 -31.43 5.37 15.19
C SER A 371 -31.42 5.37 16.74
N THR A 372 -30.32 4.97 17.36
CA THR A 372 -30.13 4.95 18.83
C THR A 372 -30.18 6.34 19.48
N MET A 373 -29.97 7.41 18.73
CA MET A 373 -30.02 8.79 19.23
C MET A 373 -31.39 9.44 19.06
N LEU A 374 -32.35 8.74 18.44
CA LEU A 374 -33.69 9.28 18.21
C LEU A 374 -34.60 8.98 19.41
N PRO A 375 -35.43 9.94 19.84
CA PRO A 375 -36.40 9.69 20.89
C PRO A 375 -37.44 8.65 20.46
N ILE A 376 -37.88 7.81 21.40
CA ILE A 376 -38.89 6.79 21.17
C ILE A 376 -40.23 7.27 21.77
N ILE A 377 -41.26 7.37 20.93
CA ILE A 377 -42.62 7.78 21.33
C ILE A 377 -43.66 6.79 20.84
N THR A 378 -44.82 6.73 21.49
CA THR A 378 -45.96 5.89 21.07
C THR A 378 -46.67 6.47 19.85
N PHE A 379 -47.52 5.66 19.22
CA PHE A 379 -48.29 6.11 18.05
C PHE A 379 -49.30 7.21 18.44
N GLU A 380 -49.90 7.10 19.62
CA GLU A 380 -50.83 8.09 20.17
C GLU A 380 -50.10 9.43 20.43
N GLU A 381 -48.94 9.38 21.07
CA GLU A 381 -48.09 10.58 21.27
C GLU A 381 -47.67 11.21 19.94
N TYR A 382 -47.32 10.40 18.93
CA TYR A 382 -47.04 10.87 17.57
C TYR A 382 -48.24 11.60 16.95
N GLN A 383 -49.43 11.01 17.02
CA GLN A 383 -50.65 11.62 16.46
C GLN A 383 -51.01 12.91 17.18
N GLU A 384 -50.89 12.95 18.50
CA GLU A 384 -51.09 14.18 19.27
C GLU A 384 -50.10 15.27 18.87
N LEU A 385 -48.83 14.93 18.73
CA LEU A 385 -47.79 15.87 18.30
C LEU A 385 -48.05 16.40 16.89
N ALA A 386 -48.45 15.53 15.96
CA ALA A 386 -48.76 15.93 14.58
C ALA A 386 -49.98 16.87 14.47
N VAL A 387 -50.89 16.86 15.46
CA VAL A 387 -52.02 17.80 15.54
C VAL A 387 -51.66 19.07 16.29
N LYS A 388 -50.91 18.97 17.40
CA LYS A 388 -50.57 20.10 18.27
C LYS A 388 -49.48 20.99 17.69
N ASP A 389 -48.50 20.41 17.01
CA ASP A 389 -47.37 21.13 16.40
C ASP A 389 -47.70 21.50 14.95
N THR A 390 -48.37 22.63 14.76
CA THR A 390 -48.77 23.12 13.44
C THR A 390 -47.59 23.59 12.58
N ASP A 391 -46.42 23.79 13.19
CA ASP A 391 -45.21 24.22 12.49
C ASP A 391 -44.49 23.03 11.82
N ARG A 392 -44.85 21.79 12.18
CA ARG A 392 -44.21 20.57 11.68
C ARG A 392 -45.17 19.65 10.94
N ALA A 393 -44.79 19.25 9.74
CA ALA A 393 -45.43 18.18 8.98
C ALA A 393 -44.77 16.83 9.32
N LEU A 394 -45.36 16.10 10.29
CA LEU A 394 -44.83 14.82 10.76
C LEU A 394 -45.51 13.62 10.09
N ILE A 395 -44.72 12.75 9.46
CA ILE A 395 -45.20 11.53 8.77
C ILE A 395 -44.47 10.30 9.32
N LEU A 396 -45.22 9.25 9.65
CA LEU A 396 -44.66 7.95 10.05
C LEU A 396 -44.41 7.08 8.81
N ILE A 397 -43.17 6.60 8.66
CA ILE A 397 -42.79 5.65 7.60
C ILE A 397 -41.82 4.62 8.20
N ALA A 398 -42.14 3.33 8.07
CA ALA A 398 -41.34 2.19 8.54
C ALA A 398 -40.85 2.34 10.00
N GLY A 399 -41.75 2.74 10.90
CA GLY A 399 -41.44 2.91 12.32
C GLY A 399 -40.64 4.16 12.69
N PHE A 400 -40.25 5.00 11.72
CA PHE A 400 -39.60 6.28 11.96
C PHE A 400 -40.54 7.44 11.66
N ILE A 401 -40.51 8.44 12.53
CA ILE A 401 -41.25 9.69 12.35
C ILE A 401 -40.32 10.68 11.66
N HIS A 402 -40.81 11.22 10.55
CA HIS A 402 -40.08 12.12 9.69
C HIS A 402 -40.72 13.50 9.71
N ASP A 403 -39.88 14.53 9.83
CA ASP A 403 -40.28 15.93 9.68
C ASP A 403 -40.03 16.38 8.25
N VAL A 404 -41.10 16.40 7.45
CA VAL A 404 -41.04 16.74 6.03
C VAL A 404 -41.39 18.19 5.76
N SER A 405 -41.46 19.05 6.78
CA SER A 405 -41.98 20.43 6.67
C SER A 405 -41.29 21.24 5.59
N LYS A 406 -39.97 21.17 5.50
CA LYS A 406 -39.17 21.88 4.48
C LYS A 406 -39.10 21.14 3.14
N PHE A 407 -39.52 19.88 3.10
CA PHE A 407 -39.49 19.06 1.89
C PHE A 407 -40.86 19.00 1.19
N ILE A 408 -41.94 19.38 1.87
CA ILE A 408 -43.30 19.19 1.39
C ILE A 408 -43.56 19.86 0.02
N ASP A 409 -42.99 21.04 -0.18
CA ASP A 409 -43.10 21.81 -1.43
C ASP A 409 -42.12 21.35 -2.51
N LEU A 410 -41.09 20.59 -2.11
CA LEU A 410 -40.06 20.03 -2.99
C LEU A 410 -40.39 18.61 -3.46
N HIS A 411 -41.45 17.99 -2.92
CA HIS A 411 -41.83 16.62 -3.24
C HIS A 411 -42.26 16.49 -4.71
N PRO A 412 -41.60 15.66 -5.53
CA PRO A 412 -41.88 15.58 -6.97
C PRO A 412 -43.31 15.14 -7.33
N GLY A 413 -43.95 14.35 -6.47
CA GLY A 413 -45.36 13.93 -6.63
C GLY A 413 -46.38 15.02 -6.24
N GLY A 414 -45.91 16.20 -5.83
CA GLY A 414 -46.74 17.32 -5.38
C GLY A 414 -47.02 17.30 -3.88
N MET A 415 -47.28 18.49 -3.33
CA MET A 415 -47.46 18.73 -1.89
C MET A 415 -48.72 18.07 -1.30
N ALA A 416 -49.77 17.92 -2.10
CA ALA A 416 -51.07 17.42 -1.62
C ALA A 416 -50.98 15.98 -1.12
N LEU A 417 -50.12 15.17 -1.74
CA LEU A 417 -49.91 13.77 -1.35
C LEU A 417 -49.30 13.67 0.06
N LEU A 418 -48.34 14.53 0.38
CA LEU A 418 -47.71 14.55 1.71
C LEU A 418 -48.62 15.18 2.77
N LYS A 419 -49.31 16.28 2.45
CA LYS A 419 -50.27 16.92 3.37
C LYS A 419 -51.35 15.95 3.85
N ASN A 420 -51.84 15.09 2.95
CA ASN A 420 -52.86 14.09 3.29
C ASN A 420 -52.35 12.98 4.23
N GLN A 421 -51.04 12.85 4.40
CA GLN A 421 -50.38 11.83 5.22
C GLN A 421 -49.80 12.36 6.53
N VAL A 422 -49.92 13.67 6.81
CA VAL A 422 -49.52 14.23 8.11
C VAL A 422 -50.35 13.58 9.23
N GLY A 423 -49.67 13.11 10.28
CA GLY A 423 -50.28 12.38 11.40
C GLY A 423 -50.70 10.93 11.10
N LYS A 424 -50.28 10.37 9.95
CA LYS A 424 -50.61 9.01 9.51
C LYS A 424 -49.36 8.17 9.22
N ASP A 425 -49.58 6.86 9.18
CA ASP A 425 -48.59 5.91 8.67
C ASP A 425 -48.67 5.83 7.13
N ALA A 426 -47.65 6.34 6.47
CA ALA A 426 -47.51 6.34 5.01
C ALA A 426 -46.59 5.21 4.49
N THR A 427 -46.24 4.22 5.32
CA THR A 427 -45.33 3.13 4.97
C THR A 427 -45.79 2.40 3.70
N VAL A 428 -47.06 2.02 3.62
CA VAL A 428 -47.59 1.29 2.46
C VAL A 428 -47.47 2.13 1.19
N SER A 429 -47.81 3.42 1.26
CA SER A 429 -47.72 4.34 0.12
C SER A 429 -46.29 4.51 -0.38
N PHE A 430 -45.31 4.50 0.53
CA PHE A 430 -43.89 4.69 0.23
C PHE A 430 -43.19 3.45 -0.34
N TYR A 431 -43.56 2.25 0.13
CA TYR A 431 -42.97 0.96 -0.28
C TYR A 431 -43.81 0.22 -1.33
N GLY A 432 -44.24 0.91 -2.39
CA GLY A 432 -44.85 0.26 -3.55
C GLY A 432 -46.36 0.00 -3.47
N GLY A 433 -47.07 0.49 -2.44
CA GLY A 433 -48.54 0.54 -2.43
C GLY A 433 -49.11 1.60 -3.38
N VAL A 434 -48.32 2.64 -3.68
CA VAL A 434 -48.63 3.66 -4.70
C VAL A 434 -47.42 3.87 -5.60
N HIS A 435 -46.25 4.07 -5.02
CA HIS A 435 -44.99 4.21 -5.75
C HIS A 435 -43.87 3.51 -4.98
N ASP A 436 -43.01 2.78 -5.68
CA ASP A 436 -41.82 2.17 -5.11
C ASP A 436 -40.66 3.17 -5.23
N HIS A 437 -40.35 3.85 -4.13
CA HIS A 437 -39.46 5.00 -4.15
C HIS A 437 -38.00 4.60 -4.41
N SER A 438 -37.26 5.46 -5.12
CA SER A 438 -35.86 5.20 -5.47
C SER A 438 -34.92 5.28 -4.25
N THR A 439 -33.71 4.71 -4.37
CA THR A 439 -32.66 4.80 -3.32
C THR A 439 -32.37 6.24 -2.90
N ALA A 440 -32.43 7.20 -3.83
CA ALA A 440 -32.26 8.61 -3.52
C ALA A 440 -33.37 9.13 -2.59
N ALA A 441 -34.63 8.79 -2.87
CA ALA A 441 -35.77 9.15 -2.02
C ALA A 441 -35.68 8.50 -0.63
N HIS A 442 -35.21 7.25 -0.53
CA HIS A 442 -34.94 6.60 0.76
C HIS A 442 -33.84 7.33 1.56
N ASN A 443 -32.75 7.73 0.91
CA ASN A 443 -31.67 8.49 1.54
C ASN A 443 -32.15 9.86 2.02
N THR A 444 -32.88 10.61 1.18
CA THR A 444 -33.48 11.90 1.55
C THR A 444 -34.46 11.75 2.71
N LEU A 445 -35.31 10.73 2.69
CA LEU A 445 -36.25 10.47 3.77
C LEU A 445 -35.52 10.21 5.09
N ALA A 446 -34.46 9.41 5.08
CA ALA A 446 -33.69 9.11 6.28
C ALA A 446 -33.08 10.36 6.95
N MET A 447 -32.71 11.39 6.16
CA MET A 447 -32.20 12.67 6.68
C MET A 447 -33.25 13.44 7.50
N MET A 448 -34.53 13.16 7.28
CA MET A 448 -35.66 13.84 7.92
C MET A 448 -36.15 13.15 9.20
N ARG A 449 -35.47 12.12 9.70
CA ARG A 449 -35.86 11.39 10.91
C ARG A 449 -35.75 12.24 12.18
N VAL A 450 -36.79 12.20 13.01
CA VAL A 450 -36.86 12.99 14.26
C VAL A 450 -37.28 12.19 15.48
N ALA A 451 -37.89 11.02 15.31
CA ALA A 451 -38.22 10.08 16.38
C ALA A 451 -38.46 8.66 15.84
N ILE A 452 -38.52 7.68 16.74
CA ILE A 452 -38.96 6.30 16.49
C ILE A 452 -40.34 6.11 17.09
N CYS A 453 -41.27 5.55 16.32
CA CYS A 453 -42.57 5.13 16.82
C CYS A 453 -42.44 3.75 17.48
N LYS A 454 -42.73 3.66 18.78
CA LYS A 454 -42.73 2.44 19.58
C LYS A 454 -43.72 1.44 18.95
N HIS A 455 -43.22 0.26 18.61
CA HIS A 455 -43.96 -0.78 17.85
C HIS A 455 -44.38 -0.39 16.42
N GLY A 456 -43.95 0.76 15.89
CA GLY A 456 -44.34 1.27 14.57
C GLY A 456 -43.74 0.53 13.37
N GLY A 457 -42.98 -0.54 13.60
CA GLY A 457 -42.50 -1.45 12.54
C GLY A 457 -43.50 -2.57 12.20
N ASP A 458 -44.51 -2.80 13.04
CA ASP A 458 -45.52 -3.84 12.86
C ASP A 458 -46.68 -3.34 11.97
N VAL A 459 -46.44 -3.22 10.66
CA VAL A 459 -47.54 -2.98 9.72
C VAL A 459 -48.23 -4.33 9.44
N GLU A 460 -49.42 -4.56 10.01
CA GLU A 460 -50.27 -5.76 9.82
C GLU A 460 -50.41 -6.19 8.35
N TYR A 461 -50.39 -5.24 7.41
CA TYR A 461 -50.42 -5.50 5.96
C TYR A 461 -49.18 -6.23 5.42
N LEU A 462 -47.97 -5.97 5.94
CA LEU A 462 -46.74 -6.65 5.50
C LEU A 462 -46.69 -8.11 5.97
N LYS A 463 -47.28 -8.43 7.13
CA LYS A 463 -47.43 -9.81 7.64
C LYS A 463 -48.28 -10.69 6.72
N LYS A 464 -49.25 -10.12 5.98
CA LYS A 464 -50.15 -10.89 5.09
C LYS A 464 -49.58 -11.19 3.70
N ARG A 465 -48.66 -10.37 3.19
CA ARG A 465 -48.16 -10.48 1.79
C ARG A 465 -46.78 -11.14 1.69
N LEU A 466 -45.96 -11.02 2.73
CA LEU A 466 -44.65 -11.65 2.84
C LEU A 466 -44.72 -12.80 3.84
N GLY A 467 -45.24 -13.95 3.43
CA GLY A 467 -45.14 -15.16 4.24
C GLY A 467 -43.68 -15.41 4.62
N HIS A 468 -43.34 -15.17 5.90
CA HIS A 468 -42.04 -15.44 6.51
C HIS A 468 -40.79 -14.83 5.82
N ALA A 469 -40.91 -13.72 5.08
CA ALA A 469 -39.73 -12.96 4.68
C ALA A 469 -39.49 -11.83 5.68
N ALA A 470 -38.27 -11.77 6.23
CA ALA A 470 -37.84 -10.75 7.17
C ALA A 470 -38.30 -9.35 6.71
N THR A 471 -38.86 -8.57 7.63
CA THR A 471 -39.04 -7.12 7.45
C THR A 471 -37.76 -6.55 6.86
N PRO A 472 -37.81 -5.75 5.78
CA PRO A 472 -36.62 -5.14 5.23
C PRO A 472 -35.96 -4.31 6.33
N SER A 473 -34.83 -4.78 6.84
CA SER A 473 -34.00 -3.95 7.70
C SER A 473 -33.64 -2.71 6.88
N PRO A 474 -33.75 -1.49 7.46
CA PRO A 474 -33.19 -0.32 6.82
C PRO A 474 -31.74 -0.64 6.44
N ILE A 475 -31.36 -0.29 5.22
CA ILE A 475 -30.06 -0.62 4.60
C ILE A 475 -28.89 -0.12 5.47
N TRP A 476 -29.16 0.75 6.46
CA TRP A 476 -28.24 1.21 7.47
C TRP A 476 -28.95 1.25 8.83
N THR A 477 -28.58 0.31 9.71
CA THR A 477 -28.90 0.32 11.15
C THR A 477 -27.94 1.20 11.93
#